data_AF-A0A158DL07-F1
#
_entry.id   AF-A0A158DL07-F1
#
_cell.length_a   1.000
_cell.length_b   1.000
_cell.length_c   1.000
_cell.angle_alpha   90.00
_cell.angle_beta   90.00
_cell.angle_gamma   90.00
#
_symmetry.space_group_name_H-M   'P 1'
#
loop_
_entity.id
_entity.type
_entity.pdbx_description
1 polymer ?
#
loop_
_entity_poly.entity_id
_entity_poly.type
_entity_poly.pdbx_seq_one_letter_code
_entity_poly.pdbx_strand_id
1 'polypeptide(L)'
;MKVAVLEVRYAGGLELTDYVLVKTSSRLTLSPRLSALLGILEKSERRITMRIKVDGVTYRVECKQDGEYVVGARLSLGERWLSRLRLFEAPTESQRRLNGRFAHLLSAWALIGAGYLVYATKTWDVRVIIETVLLCFISLTLFVVGHICFSDVRQPTR
;
A
#
# COMPACT_ATOMS: atom_id res chain seq x y z
N MET A 1 -30.49 16.84 -1.09
CA MET A 1 -29.77 15.55 -1.08
C MET A 1 -29.04 15.43 -2.40
N LYS A 2 -27.79 14.98 -2.42
CA LYS A 2 -27.02 14.80 -3.65
C LYS A 2 -26.58 13.35 -3.79
N VAL A 3 -26.66 12.81 -5.00
CA VAL A 3 -26.12 11.49 -5.32
C VAL A 3 -24.62 11.63 -5.52
N ALA A 4 -23.85 10.71 -4.95
CA ALA A 4 -22.41 10.68 -5.05
C ALA A 4 -21.92 9.25 -5.30
N VAL A 5 -20.74 9.12 -5.87
CA VAL A 5 -20.13 7.81 -6.14
C VAL A 5 -19.08 7.55 -5.08
N LEU A 6 -19.28 6.50 -4.29
CA LEU A 6 -18.30 6.02 -3.32
C LEU A 6 -17.38 5.01 -3.99
N GLU A 7 -16.06 5.22 -3.85
CA GLU A 7 -15.01 4.32 -4.32
C GLU A 7 -14.21 3.82 -3.10
N VAL A 8 -14.20 2.51 -2.87
CA VAL A 8 -13.48 1.86 -1.78
C VAL A 8 -12.50 0.85 -2.34
N ARG A 9 -11.24 0.92 -1.93
CA ARG A 9 -10.19 -0.01 -2.36
C ARG A 9 -9.61 -0.77 -1.19
N TYR A 10 -9.43 -2.07 -1.38
CA TYR A 10 -8.90 -3.02 -0.39
C TYR A 10 -7.53 -3.57 -0.78
N ALA A 11 -6.80 -4.09 0.22
CA ALA A 11 -5.44 -4.62 0.11
C ALA A 11 -5.31 -5.76 -0.90
N GLY A 12 -6.37 -6.58 -1.04
CA GLY A 12 -6.45 -7.66 -2.02
C GLY A 12 -6.55 -7.19 -3.47
N GLY A 13 -6.70 -5.88 -3.71
CA GLY A 13 -6.91 -5.30 -5.03
C GLY A 13 -8.38 -5.15 -5.42
N LEU A 14 -9.31 -5.52 -4.53
CA LEU A 14 -10.74 -5.30 -4.73
C LEU A 14 -11.06 -3.80 -4.72
N GLU A 15 -11.76 -3.34 -5.76
CA GLU A 15 -12.30 -1.98 -5.87
C GLU A 15 -13.82 -2.05 -5.94
N LEU A 16 -14.47 -1.44 -4.95
CA LEU A 16 -15.91 -1.38 -4.82
C LEU A 16 -16.38 0.03 -5.16
N THR A 17 -17.27 0.14 -6.14
CA THR A 17 -17.89 1.41 -6.52
C THR A 17 -19.39 1.31 -6.36
N ASP A 18 -20.00 2.22 -5.60
CA ASP A 18 -21.46 2.25 -5.43
C ASP A 18 -21.99 3.68 -5.28
N TYR A 19 -23.28 3.87 -5.55
CA TYR A 19 -23.96 5.15 -5.42
C TYR A 19 -24.46 5.36 -3.99
N VAL A 20 -24.12 6.50 -3.41
CA VAL A 20 -24.46 6.87 -2.04
C VAL A 20 -25.14 8.23 -1.99
N LEU A 21 -25.99 8.44 -0.99
CA LEU A 21 -26.69 9.69 -0.80
C LEU A 21 -25.96 10.56 0.20
N VAL A 22 -25.60 11.77 -0.21
CA VAL A 22 -25.01 12.79 0.64
C VAL A 22 -26.13 13.67 1.19
N LYS A 23 -26.31 13.65 2.51
CA LYS A 23 -27.22 14.54 3.23
C LYS A 23 -26.57 15.91 3.38
N THR A 24 -27.38 16.95 3.53
CA THR A 24 -26.94 18.36 3.65
C THR A 24 -25.97 18.59 4.82
N SER A 25 -25.94 17.69 5.80
CA SER A 25 -25.05 17.69 6.96
C SER A 25 -23.67 17.04 6.72
N SER A 26 -23.27 16.82 5.47
CA SER A 26 -22.05 16.08 5.07
C SER A 26 -22.03 14.61 5.51
N ARG A 27 -23.14 14.08 6.00
CA ARG A 27 -23.30 12.66 6.34
C ARG A 27 -23.61 11.83 5.10
N LEU A 28 -22.98 10.67 5.02
CA LEU A 28 -23.19 9.70 3.96
C LEU A 28 -24.19 8.65 4.41
N THR A 29 -25.27 8.52 3.65
CA THR A 29 -26.21 7.41 3.79
C THR A 29 -25.83 6.33 2.80
N LEU A 30 -25.25 5.25 3.33
CA LEU A 30 -24.90 4.06 2.57
C LEU A 30 -26.13 3.17 2.40
N SER A 31 -26.17 2.40 1.31
CA SER A 31 -27.19 1.35 1.18
C SER A 31 -26.94 0.26 2.23
N PRO A 32 -27.98 -0.38 2.78
CA PRO A 32 -27.82 -1.47 3.77
C PRO A 32 -26.97 -2.64 3.24
N ARG A 33 -27.02 -2.87 1.92
CA ARG A 33 -26.20 -3.88 1.23
C ARG A 33 -24.72 -3.50 1.23
N LEU A 34 -24.43 -2.25 0.91
CA LEU A 34 -23.07 -1.73 0.92
C LEU A 34 -22.49 -1.72 2.33
N SER A 35 -23.24 -1.29 3.34
CA SER A 35 -22.77 -1.31 4.73
C SER A 35 -22.49 -2.73 5.23
N ALA A 36 -23.35 -3.69 4.90
CA ALA A 36 -23.13 -5.09 5.24
C ALA A 36 -21.88 -5.65 4.54
N LEU A 37 -21.69 -5.36 3.25
CA LEU A 37 -20.53 -5.80 2.50
C LEU A 37 -19.24 -5.18 3.03
N LEU A 38 -19.23 -3.87 3.32
CA LEU A 38 -18.09 -3.19 3.94
C LEU A 38 -17.75 -3.80 5.31
N GLY A 39 -18.76 -4.13 6.12
CA GLY A 39 -18.53 -4.77 7.43
C GLY A 39 -18.00 -6.20 7.35
N ILE A 40 -18.33 -6.95 6.30
CA ILE A 40 -17.71 -8.26 6.03
C ILE A 40 -16.27 -8.07 5.56
N LEU A 41 -16.06 -7.16 4.60
CA LEU A 41 -14.74 -6.91 4.02
C LEU A 41 -13.76 -6.30 5.01
N GLU A 42 -14.20 -5.47 5.95
CA GLU A 42 -13.34 -4.97 7.05
C GLU A 42 -12.82 -6.09 7.96
N LYS A 43 -13.55 -7.21 8.07
CA LYS A 43 -13.12 -8.37 8.86
C LYS A 43 -12.09 -9.22 8.12
N SER A 44 -12.14 -9.25 6.78
CA SER A 44 -11.30 -10.12 5.96
C SER A 44 -10.11 -9.42 5.32
N GLU A 45 -10.26 -8.14 4.95
CA GLU A 45 -9.28 -7.39 4.17
C GLU A 45 -9.08 -5.97 4.69
N ARG A 46 -7.82 -5.52 4.67
CA ARG A 46 -7.47 -4.15 5.06
C ARG A 46 -7.93 -3.16 3.99
N ARG A 47 -8.69 -2.15 4.40
CA ARG A 47 -9.06 -1.02 3.55
C ARG A 47 -7.85 -0.11 3.29
N ILE A 48 -7.50 0.12 2.02
CA ILE A 48 -6.41 1.03 1.65
C ILE A 48 -6.92 2.46 1.53
N THR A 49 -8.02 2.68 0.80
CA THR A 49 -8.57 4.03 0.58
C THR A 49 -10.09 4.01 0.45
N MET A 50 -10.74 5.06 0.97
CA MET A 50 -12.17 5.32 0.79
C MET A 50 -12.34 6.76 0.30
N ARG A 51 -12.97 6.92 -0.86
CA ARG A 51 -13.13 8.20 -1.56
C ARG A 51 -14.57 8.36 -2.00
N ILE A 52 -15.01 9.60 -2.12
CA ILE A 52 -16.33 9.91 -2.65
C ILE A 52 -16.23 10.99 -3.71
N LYS A 53 -16.92 10.80 -4.84
CA LYS A 53 -17.05 11.77 -5.92
C LYS A 53 -18.44 12.41 -5.85
N VAL A 54 -18.47 13.71 -5.57
CA VAL A 54 -19.69 14.54 -5.58
C VAL A 54 -19.49 15.62 -6.65
N ASP A 55 -20.40 15.71 -7.63
CA ASP A 55 -20.37 16.73 -8.69
C ASP A 55 -18.99 16.87 -9.38
N GLY A 56 -18.31 15.74 -9.64
CA GLY A 56 -16.98 15.71 -10.28
C GLY A 56 -15.79 16.04 -9.36
N VAL A 57 -16.04 16.36 -8.09
CA VAL A 57 -15.02 16.64 -7.07
C VAL A 57 -14.85 15.43 -6.14
N THR A 58 -13.61 15.01 -5.90
CA THR A 58 -13.30 13.89 -5.00
C THR A 58 -13.00 14.39 -3.59
N TYR A 59 -13.63 13.78 -2.59
CA TYR A 59 -13.44 14.04 -1.18
C TYR A 59 -12.95 12.76 -0.49
N ARG A 60 -12.16 12.92 0.58
CA ARG A 60 -11.79 11.80 1.44
C ARG A 60 -12.98 11.46 2.35
N VAL A 61 -13.23 10.18 2.56
CA VAL A 61 -14.26 9.75 3.51
C VAL A 61 -13.61 9.45 4.86
N GLU A 62 -14.15 10.02 5.92
CA GLU A 62 -13.76 9.73 7.30
C GLU A 62 -14.86 8.93 7.98
N CYS A 63 -14.47 7.86 8.68
CA CYS A 63 -15.38 7.10 9.54
C CYS A 63 -15.28 7.67 10.94
N LYS A 64 -16.39 8.20 11.48
CA LYS A 64 -16.46 8.60 12.88
C LYS A 64 -16.58 7.37 13.77
N GLN A 65 -16.23 7.53 15.05
CA GLN A 65 -16.25 6.45 16.06
C GLN A 65 -17.63 5.77 16.20
N ASP A 66 -18.72 6.43 15.81
CA ASP A 66 -20.08 5.88 15.79
C ASP A 66 -20.42 5.06 14.52
N GLY A 67 -19.45 4.82 13.62
CA GLY A 67 -19.69 4.12 12.35
C GLY A 67 -20.40 4.97 11.29
N GLU A 68 -20.62 6.27 11.56
CA GLU A 68 -21.11 7.21 10.56
C GLU A 68 -19.98 7.67 9.62
N TYR A 69 -20.22 7.52 8.32
CA TYR A 69 -19.33 8.02 7.27
C TYR A 69 -19.61 9.48 6.97
N VAL A 70 -18.59 10.33 7.05
CA VAL A 70 -18.70 11.78 6.80
C VAL A 70 -17.79 12.17 5.64
N VAL A 71 -18.26 13.09 4.81
CA VAL A 71 -17.45 13.72 3.76
C VAL A 71 -16.41 14.62 4.44
N GLY A 72 -15.14 14.20 4.37
CA GLY A 72 -14.00 14.94 4.90
C GLY A 72 -13.45 15.97 3.91
N ALA A 73 -12.17 16.30 4.05
CA ALA A 73 -11.53 17.34 3.26
C ALA A 73 -11.59 17.07 1.75
N ARG A 74 -11.72 18.16 0.97
CA ARG A 74 -11.62 18.15 -0.49
C ARG A 74 -10.21 17.76 -0.87
N LEU A 75 -10.05 16.75 -1.73
CA LEU A 75 -8.75 16.47 -2.33
C LEU A 75 -8.40 17.59 -3.30
N SER A 76 -7.27 18.25 -3.07
CA SER A 76 -6.74 19.26 -3.98
C SER A 76 -6.37 18.64 -5.33
N LEU A 77 -6.32 19.46 -6.38
CA LEU A 77 -5.94 19.01 -7.73
C LEU A 77 -4.54 18.37 -7.74
N GLY A 78 -3.60 18.88 -6.94
CA GLY A 78 -2.28 18.29 -6.73
C GLY A 78 -2.35 16.90 -6.09
N GLU A 79 -3.14 16.75 -5.02
CA GLU A 79 -3.39 15.44 -4.39
C GLU A 79 -4.12 14.48 -5.33
N ARG A 80 -4.94 14.95 -6.27
CA ARG A 80 -5.59 14.11 -7.29
C ARG A 80 -4.56 13.50 -8.24
N TRP A 81 -3.57 14.27 -8.69
CA TRP A 81 -2.46 13.76 -9.51
C TRP A 81 -1.53 12.85 -8.71
N LEU A 82 -1.13 13.27 -7.50
CA LEU A 82 -0.38 12.41 -6.58
C LEU A 82 -1.16 11.13 -6.24
N SER A 83 -2.49 11.16 -6.13
CA SER A 83 -3.30 9.97 -5.83
C SER A 83 -3.38 8.98 -6.99
N ARG A 84 -3.22 9.46 -8.23
CA ARG A 84 -3.08 8.63 -9.44
C ARG A 84 -1.68 8.05 -9.55
N LEU A 85 -0.65 8.77 -9.10
CA LEU A 85 0.70 8.22 -8.95
C LEU A 85 0.74 7.20 -7.79
N ARG A 86 0.00 7.45 -6.70
CA ARG A 86 -0.24 6.50 -5.61
C ARG A 86 -0.95 5.22 -6.02
N LEU A 87 -1.61 5.20 -7.18
CA LEU A 87 -2.14 3.98 -7.76
C LEU A 87 -1.02 2.99 -8.12
N PHE A 88 0.19 3.50 -8.37
CA PHE A 88 1.43 2.73 -8.57
C PHE A 88 2.29 2.64 -7.28
N GLU A 89 2.06 3.52 -6.31
CA GLU A 89 2.87 3.65 -5.09
C GLU A 89 2.34 2.82 -3.91
N ALA A 90 1.08 2.37 -3.95
CA ALA A 90 0.50 1.45 -2.98
C ALA A 90 0.37 0.05 -3.59
N PRO A 91 1.46 -0.74 -3.64
CA PRO A 91 1.44 -2.10 -4.19
C PRO A 91 0.41 -2.96 -3.45
N THR A 92 -0.31 -3.80 -4.18
CA THR A 92 -1.27 -4.75 -3.60
C THR A 92 -0.56 -5.70 -2.64
N GLU A 93 -1.30 -6.37 -1.75
CA GLU A 93 -0.70 -7.36 -0.83
C GLU A 93 0.07 -8.45 -1.59
N SER A 94 -0.47 -8.93 -2.71
CA SER A 94 0.17 -9.90 -3.58
C SER A 94 1.45 -9.38 -4.22
N GLN A 95 1.46 -8.14 -4.73
CA GLN A 95 2.65 -7.49 -5.28
C GLN A 95 3.71 -7.25 -4.21
N ARG A 96 3.32 -6.84 -3.01
CA ARG A 96 4.23 -6.67 -1.87
C ARG A 96 4.89 -7.98 -1.48
N ARG A 97 4.13 -9.07 -1.43
CA ARG A 97 4.65 -10.41 -1.12
C ARG A 97 5.63 -10.89 -2.18
N LEU A 98 5.33 -10.64 -3.46
CA LEU A 98 6.23 -10.95 -4.57
C LEU A 98 7.54 -10.13 -4.46
N ASN A 99 7.43 -8.82 -4.24
CA ASN A 99 8.56 -7.93 -4.09
C ASN A 99 9.43 -8.31 -2.87
N GLY A 100 8.81 -8.71 -1.76
CA GLY A 100 9.52 -9.19 -0.58
C GLY A 100 10.31 -10.48 -0.85
N ARG A 101 9.72 -11.45 -1.55
CA ARG A 101 10.42 -12.67 -1.99
C ARG A 101 11.58 -12.35 -2.93
N PHE A 102 11.35 -11.46 -3.88
CA PHE A 102 12.36 -11.03 -4.84
C PHE A 102 13.53 -10.32 -4.14
N ALA A 103 13.25 -9.46 -3.17
CA ALA A 103 14.28 -8.80 -2.36
C ALA A 103 15.12 -9.80 -1.56
N HIS A 104 14.53 -10.82 -0.94
CA HIS A 104 15.29 -11.89 -0.27
C HIS A 104 16.14 -12.70 -1.25
N LEU A 105 15.62 -12.99 -2.45
CA LEU A 105 16.37 -13.70 -3.47
C LEU A 105 17.60 -12.89 -3.92
N LEU A 106 17.41 -11.59 -4.22
CA LEU A 106 18.52 -10.69 -4.56
C LEU A 106 19.51 -10.54 -3.40
N SER A 107 19.03 -10.51 -2.15
CA SER A 107 19.89 -10.48 -0.96
C SER A 107 20.80 -11.71 -0.89
N ALA A 108 20.25 -12.91 -1.13
CA ALA A 108 21.02 -14.15 -1.17
C ALA A 108 22.03 -14.14 -2.32
N TRP A 109 21.63 -13.69 -3.52
CA TRP A 109 22.53 -13.54 -4.67
C TRP A 109 23.67 -12.56 -4.42
N ALA A 110 23.41 -11.43 -3.76
CA ALA A 110 24.44 -10.47 -3.39
C ALA A 110 25.47 -11.07 -2.42
N LEU A 111 25.01 -11.88 -1.45
CA LEU A 111 25.90 -12.58 -0.53
C LEU A 111 26.74 -13.66 -1.23
N ILE A 112 26.13 -14.43 -2.12
CA ILE A 112 26.84 -15.41 -2.97
C ILE A 112 27.89 -14.69 -3.83
N GLY A 113 27.53 -13.55 -4.42
CA GLY A 113 28.46 -12.71 -5.20
C GLY A 113 29.64 -12.23 -4.38
N ALA A 114 29.42 -11.79 -3.13
CA ALA A 114 30.50 -11.41 -2.22
C ALA A 114 31.44 -12.58 -1.92
N GLY A 115 30.88 -13.76 -1.60
CA GLY A 115 31.66 -14.97 -1.36
C GLY A 115 32.44 -15.43 -2.59
N TYR A 116 31.85 -15.33 -3.78
CA TYR A 116 32.53 -15.63 -5.05
C TYR A 116 33.67 -14.66 -5.31
N LEU A 117 33.47 -13.36 -5.08
CA LEU A 117 34.52 -12.35 -5.24
C LEU A 117 35.70 -12.61 -4.31
N VAL A 118 35.43 -12.93 -3.03
CA VAL A 118 36.44 -13.35 -2.05
C VAL A 118 37.21 -14.58 -2.52
N TYR A 119 36.51 -15.60 -3.02
CA TYR A 119 37.11 -16.86 -3.48
C TYR A 119 37.95 -16.68 -4.76
N ALA A 120 37.47 -15.90 -5.71
CA ALA A 120 38.13 -15.70 -7.00
C ALA A 120 39.33 -14.74 -6.93
N THR A 121 39.40 -13.91 -5.89
CA THR A 121 40.44 -12.90 -5.74
C THR A 121 41.74 -13.51 -5.21
N LYS A 122 42.81 -13.38 -6.00
CA LYS A 122 44.17 -13.79 -5.58
C LYS A 122 44.97 -12.67 -4.90
N THR A 123 44.63 -11.41 -5.19
CA THR A 123 45.30 -10.21 -4.65
C THR A 123 44.27 -9.21 -4.15
N TRP A 124 44.32 -8.90 -2.86
CA TRP A 124 43.39 -7.98 -2.23
C TRP A 124 43.78 -6.52 -2.50
N ASP A 125 43.18 -5.94 -3.53
CA ASP A 125 43.23 -4.51 -3.79
C ASP A 125 42.12 -3.78 -3.03
N VAL A 126 42.33 -2.49 -2.73
CA VAL A 126 41.36 -1.59 -2.11
C VAL A 126 40.03 -1.62 -2.86
N ARG A 127 40.08 -1.70 -4.20
CA ARG A 127 38.89 -1.83 -5.03
C ARG A 127 38.07 -3.08 -4.70
N VAL A 128 38.71 -4.24 -4.59
CA VAL A 128 38.02 -5.52 -4.28
C VAL A 128 37.43 -5.49 -2.88
N ILE A 129 38.13 -4.86 -1.93
CA ILE A 129 37.63 -4.65 -0.57
C ILE A 129 36.34 -3.82 -0.61
N ILE A 130 36.33 -2.71 -1.35
CA ILE A 130 35.15 -1.85 -1.49
C ILE A 130 33.99 -2.61 -2.16
N GLU A 131 34.24 -3.33 -3.26
CA GLU A 131 33.22 -4.10 -3.97
C GLU A 131 32.60 -5.21 -3.08
N THR A 132 33.43 -5.90 -2.29
CA THR A 132 32.98 -6.92 -1.33
C THR A 132 32.10 -6.31 -0.23
N VAL A 133 32.53 -5.20 0.37
CA VAL A 133 31.77 -4.49 1.41
C VAL A 133 30.43 -4.01 0.86
N LEU A 134 30.41 -3.48 -0.37
CA LEU A 134 29.20 -3.00 -1.01
C LEU A 134 28.20 -4.14 -1.26
N LEU A 135 28.67 -5.31 -1.72
CA LEU A 135 27.81 -6.48 -1.91
C LEU A 135 27.20 -6.97 -0.58
N CYS A 136 27.98 -7.00 0.50
CA CYS A 136 27.47 -7.31 1.84
C CYS A 136 26.42 -6.29 2.31
N PHE A 137 26.67 -4.99 2.09
CA PHE A 137 25.73 -3.93 2.46
C PHE A 137 24.42 -4.01 1.67
N ILE A 138 24.51 -4.26 0.35
CA ILE A 138 23.34 -4.47 -0.52
C ILE A 138 22.55 -5.70 -0.06
N SER A 139 23.24 -6.80 0.28
CA SER A 139 22.61 -8.01 0.80
C SER A 139 21.79 -7.73 2.07
N LEU A 140 22.37 -7.02 3.04
CA LEU A 140 21.69 -6.66 4.29
C LEU A 140 20.50 -5.74 4.04
N THR A 141 20.68 -4.72 3.20
CA THR A 141 19.62 -3.74 2.89
C THR A 141 18.43 -4.43 2.23
N LEU A 142 18.68 -5.28 1.24
CA LEU A 142 17.63 -6.06 0.56
C LEU A 142 16.94 -7.05 1.50
N PHE A 143 17.68 -7.64 2.44
CA PHE A 143 17.10 -8.51 3.46
C PHE A 143 16.10 -7.76 4.35
N VAL A 144 16.49 -6.58 4.82
CA VAL A 144 15.63 -5.71 5.64
C VAL A 144 14.40 -5.26 4.85
N VAL A 145 14.58 -4.82 3.60
CA VAL A 145 13.46 -4.44 2.72
C VAL A 145 12.49 -5.61 2.53
N GLY A 146 13.01 -6.80 2.24
CA GLY A 146 12.21 -8.02 2.15
C GLY A 146 11.39 -8.27 3.40
N HIS A 147 12.02 -8.17 4.57
CA HIS A 147 11.36 -8.34 5.85
C HIS A 147 10.27 -7.29 6.11
N ILE A 148 10.52 -6.02 5.79
CA ILE A 148 9.54 -4.93 5.90
C ILE A 148 8.30 -5.24 5.04
N CYS A 149 8.50 -5.68 3.79
CA CYS A 149 7.40 -6.04 2.90
C CYS A 149 6.46 -7.11 3.51
N PHE A 150 7.00 -8.07 4.28
CA PHE A 150 6.22 -9.09 4.98
C PHE A 150 5.64 -8.64 6.32
N SER A 151 6.34 -7.79 7.08
CA SER A 151 5.94 -7.42 8.44
C SER A 151 4.70 -6.52 8.48
N ASP A 152 4.54 -5.61 7.52
CA ASP A 152 3.38 -4.72 7.44
C ASP A 152 2.13 -5.40 6.81
N VAL A 153 2.24 -6.68 6.41
CA VAL A 153 1.07 -7.57 6.18
C VAL A 153 0.54 -8.12 7.51
N ARG A 154 1.39 -8.21 8.54
CA ARG A 154 1.10 -8.89 9.81
C ARG A 154 0.67 -7.97 10.95
N GLN A 155 0.52 -6.67 10.72
CA GLN A 155 -0.08 -5.77 11.70
C GLN A 155 -1.60 -5.65 11.46
N PRO A 156 -2.44 -6.38 12.23
CA PRO A 156 -3.81 -5.97 12.44
C PRO A 156 -3.75 -4.73 13.34
N THR A 157 -3.68 -3.54 12.74
CA THR A 157 -3.87 -2.31 13.52
C THR A 157 -5.31 -2.30 14.01
N ARG A 158 -5.41 -2.47 15.34
CA ARG A 158 -6.58 -2.24 16.21
C ARG A 158 -7.39 -1.00 15.84
#